data_AF-A0A4U5WW28-F1
#
_entry.id   AF-A0A4U5WW28-F1
#
_cell.length_a   1.000
_cell.length_b   1.000
_cell.length_c   1.000
_cell.angle_alpha   90.00
_cell.angle_beta   90.00
_cell.angle_gamma   90.00
#
_symmetry.space_group_name_H-M   'P 1'
#
loop_
_entity.id
_entity.type
_entity.pdbx_description
1 polymer ?
#
loop_
_entity_poly.entity_id
_entity_poly.type
_entity_poly.pdbx_seq_one_letter_code
_entity_poly.pdbx_strand_id
1 'polypeptide(L)'
;MTDGIHTEPSLSEGRTYRLNLVCVGTGRVQLAFTPTSAGTETEVPCDRSVVQQRITAHEPIRIDVDGTKGSTGVIAWQIDAI
;
A
#
# COMPACT_ATOMS: atom_id res chain seq x y z
N MET A 1 -14.22 6.90 -7.80
CA MET A 1 -13.90 5.72 -7.00
C MET A 1 -13.23 4.75 -7.95
N THR A 2 -11.93 4.57 -7.77
CA THR A 2 -11.16 3.49 -8.38
C THR A 2 -11.41 2.23 -7.55
N ASP A 3 -11.43 1.07 -8.20
CA ASP A 3 -11.52 -0.20 -7.47
C ASP A 3 -10.20 -0.43 -6.73
N GLY A 4 -10.28 -0.68 -5.42
CA GLY A 4 -9.08 -0.71 -4.59
C GLY A 4 -9.32 -0.92 -3.10
N ILE A 5 -8.23 -0.89 -2.34
CA ILE A 5 -8.25 -0.83 -0.87
C ILE A 5 -7.77 0.55 -0.44
N HIS A 6 -8.61 1.24 0.33
CA HIS A 6 -8.36 2.59 0.85
C HIS A 6 -8.47 2.56 2.36
N THR A 7 -7.37 2.82 3.05
CA THR A 7 -7.29 2.67 4.51
C THR A 7 -6.58 3.85 5.16
N GLU A 8 -7.04 4.22 6.35
CA GLU A 8 -6.43 5.24 7.19
C GLU A 8 -6.05 4.58 8.53
N PRO A 9 -4.88 3.92 8.62
CA PRO A 9 -4.47 3.23 9.83
C PRO A 9 -4.10 4.23 10.93
N SER A 10 -4.48 3.93 12.17
CA SER A 10 -4.01 4.67 13.35
C SER A 10 -2.57 4.26 13.66
N LEU A 11 -1.61 5.05 13.19
CA LEU A 11 -0.18 4.85 13.40
C LEU A 11 0.38 5.98 14.25
N SER A 12 1.17 5.64 15.28
CA SER A 12 1.79 6.67 16.13
C SER A 12 2.71 7.58 15.30
N GLU A 13 2.44 8.88 15.34
CA GLU A 13 3.18 9.92 14.63
C GLU A 13 4.69 9.84 14.90
N GLY A 14 5.49 10.15 13.86
CA GLY A 14 6.95 10.17 13.92
C GLY A 14 7.60 8.79 13.95
N ARG A 15 6.82 7.70 14.07
CA ARG A 15 7.37 6.34 14.04
C ARG A 15 7.49 5.81 12.61
N THR A 16 8.44 4.91 12.44
CA THR A 16 8.65 4.20 11.18
C THR A 16 8.02 2.80 11.26
N TYR A 17 7.37 2.40 10.19
CA TYR A 17 6.74 1.10 10.04
C TYR A 17 7.20 0.42 8.75
N ARG A 18 6.99 -0.90 8.68
CA ARG A 18 7.13 -1.69 7.47
C ARG A 18 5.77 -2.06 6.95
N LEU A 19 5.52 -1.68 5.71
CA LEU A 19 4.37 -2.10 4.93
C LEU A 19 4.78 -3.30 4.07
N ASN A 20 4.13 -4.44 4.26
CA ASN A 20 4.26 -5.59 3.38
C ASN A 20 2.97 -5.74 2.57
N LEU A 21 3.10 -5.80 1.24
CA LEU A 21 1.99 -5.98 0.31
C LEU A 21 2.21 -7.22 -0.56
N VAL A 22 1.13 -7.95 -0.83
CA VAL A 22 1.10 -9.00 -1.85
C VAL A 22 -0.15 -8.87 -2.69
N CYS A 23 -0.02 -8.97 -4.00
CA CYS A 23 -1.14 -9.10 -4.92
C CYS A 23 -1.10 -10.47 -5.62
N VAL A 24 -2.26 -11.11 -5.74
CA VAL A 24 -2.43 -12.40 -6.41
C VAL A 24 -3.50 -12.26 -7.48
N GLY A 25 -3.14 -12.48 -8.75
CA GLY A 25 -4.09 -12.42 -9.86
C GLY A 25 -3.41 -12.12 -11.19
N THR A 26 -4.00 -11.22 -11.97
CA THR A 26 -3.47 -10.75 -13.25
C THR A 26 -3.39 -9.22 -13.25
N GLY A 27 -2.32 -8.68 -13.81
CA GLY A 27 -2.12 -7.24 -13.90
C GLY A 27 -1.29 -6.69 -12.74
N ARG A 28 -1.53 -5.42 -12.39
CA ARG A 28 -0.70 -4.62 -11.49
C ARG A 28 -1.59 -3.67 -10.71
N VAL A 29 -1.20 -3.31 -9.50
CA VAL A 29 -1.89 -2.30 -8.68
C VAL A 29 -0.93 -1.18 -8.32
N GLN A 30 -1.45 0.02 -8.09
CA GLN A 30 -0.66 1.19 -7.72
C GLN A 30 -0.84 1.48 -6.23
N LEU A 31 0.25 1.44 -5.46
CA LEU A 31 0.29 1.85 -4.07
C LEU A 31 0.67 3.33 -3.99
N ALA A 32 -0.16 4.11 -3.30
CA ALA A 32 0.06 5.53 -3.03
C ALA A 32 -0.20 5.88 -1.56
N PHE A 33 0.37 7.02 -1.15
CA PHE A 33 0.27 7.53 0.21
C PHE A 33 -0.18 8.99 0.23
N THR A 34 -0.99 9.34 1.23
CA THR A 34 -1.27 10.73 1.58
C THR A 34 -0.92 10.95 3.04
N PRO A 35 0.00 11.85 3.41
CA PRO A 35 0.83 12.66 2.49
C PRO A 35 1.84 11.80 1.72
N THR A 36 2.28 12.29 0.56
CA THR A 36 3.27 11.60 -0.28
C THR A 36 4.64 11.45 0.39
N SER A 37 4.91 12.22 1.45
CA SER A 37 6.10 12.07 2.29
C SER A 37 6.08 10.82 3.18
N ALA A 38 4.93 10.17 3.34
CA ALA A 38 4.79 9.00 4.21
C ALA A 38 5.43 7.74 3.62
N GLY A 39 5.55 7.63 2.29
CA GLY A 39 6.09 6.45 1.60
C GLY A 39 6.34 6.69 0.12
N THR A 40 6.87 5.70 -0.59
CA THR A 40 7.14 5.80 -2.03
C THR A 40 5.99 5.22 -2.84
N GLU A 41 5.47 6.01 -3.79
CA GLU A 41 4.51 5.52 -4.76
C GLU A 41 5.11 4.34 -5.55
N THR A 42 4.44 3.20 -5.56
CA THR A 42 5.03 1.95 -6.04
C THR A 42 4.02 1.11 -6.79
N GLU A 43 4.45 0.54 -7.92
CA GLU A 43 3.67 -0.44 -8.64
C GLU A 43 3.89 -1.83 -8.03
N VAL A 44 2.80 -2.54 -7.72
CA VAL A 44 2.81 -3.87 -7.11
C VAL A 44 2.30 -4.89 -8.13
N PRO A 45 3.15 -5.83 -8.59
CA PRO A 45 2.73 -6.86 -9.53
C PRO A 45 1.82 -7.88 -8.84
N CYS A 46 0.80 -8.36 -9.55
CA CYS A 46 -0.10 -9.40 -9.06
C CYS A 46 0.43 -10.82 -9.31
N ASP A 47 1.73 -11.02 -9.12
CA ASP A 47 2.46 -12.27 -9.40
C ASP A 47 2.84 -13.06 -8.13
N ARG A 48 2.27 -12.67 -6.98
CA ARG A 48 2.54 -13.23 -5.64
C ARG A 48 3.88 -12.80 -5.02
N SER A 49 4.62 -11.91 -5.66
CA SER A 49 5.79 -11.29 -5.04
C SER A 49 5.37 -10.40 -3.87
N VAL A 50 6.21 -10.36 -2.84
CA VAL A 50 6.03 -9.44 -1.71
C VAL A 50 6.74 -8.13 -2.01
N VAL A 51 5.99 -7.03 -2.02
CA VAL A 51 6.54 -5.67 -2.06
C VAL A 51 6.64 -5.15 -0.63
N GLN A 52 7.83 -4.73 -0.24
CA GLN A 52 8.09 -4.15 1.08
C GLN A 52 8.39 -2.66 0.94
N GLN A 53 7.71 -1.84 1.74
CA GLN A 53 7.90 -0.40 1.79
C GLN A 53 8.15 0.04 3.22
N ARG A 54 9.10 0.95 3.41
CA ARG A 54 9.25 1.66 4.68
C ARG A 54 8.33 2.88 4.63
N ILE A 55 7.55 3.07 5.68
CA ILE A 55 6.66 4.24 5.80
C ILE A 55 6.96 4.99 7.10
N THR A 56 6.82 6.32 7.06
CA THR A 56 7.00 7.19 8.23
C THR A 56 5.65 7.82 8.57
N ALA A 57 5.21 7.62 9.82
CA ALA A 57 3.92 8.09 10.25
C ALA A 57 3.84 9.60 10.42
N HIS A 58 2.92 10.20 9.68
CA HIS A 58 2.48 11.60 9.82
C HIS A 58 0.97 11.51 10.06
N GLU A 59 0.42 12.00 11.18
CA GLU A 59 -1.03 11.86 11.40
C GLU A 59 -1.84 12.93 10.66
N PRO A 60 -2.85 12.56 9.85
CA PRO A 60 -3.24 11.21 9.42
C PRO A 60 -2.49 10.72 8.15
N ILE A 61 -2.21 9.41 8.06
CA ILE A 61 -1.76 8.76 6.80
C ILE A 61 -2.91 8.01 6.17
N ARG A 62 -3.11 8.21 4.88
CA ARG A 62 -3.91 7.33 4.03
C ARG A 62 -3.03 6.48 3.15
N ILE A 63 -3.40 5.21 3.03
CA ILE A 63 -2.78 4.22 2.15
C ILE A 63 -3.86 3.81 1.15
N ASP A 64 -3.59 4.11 -0.11
CA ASP A 64 -4.49 3.83 -1.22
C ASP A 64 -3.81 2.82 -2.15
N VAL A 65 -4.55 1.77 -2.52
CA VAL A 65 -4.09 0.78 -3.49
C VAL A 65 -5.13 0.59 -4.57
N ASP A 66 -4.81 1.08 -5.77
CA ASP A 66 -5.73 1.12 -6.91
C ASP A 66 -5.40 0.02 -7.93
N GLY A 67 -6.42 -0.68 -8.41
CA GLY A 67 -6.30 -1.59 -9.53
C GLY A 67 -6.03 -0.84 -10.84
N THR A 68 -4.97 -1.22 -11.57
CA THR A 68 -4.79 -0.70 -12.95
C THR A 68 -5.81 -1.35 -13.90
N LYS A 69 -6.15 -0.66 -15.00
CA LYS A 69 -7.17 -1.11 -15.95
C LYS A 69 -6.91 -2.55 -16.42
N GLY A 70 -7.92 -3.41 -16.28
CA GLY A 70 -7.86 -4.82 -16.68
C GLY A 70 -7.23 -5.75 -15.65
N SER A 71 -6.85 -5.25 -14.48
CA SER A 71 -6.36 -6.09 -13.38
C SER A 71 -7.51 -6.83 -12.70
N THR A 72 -7.24 -8.08 -12.30
CA THR A 72 -8.17 -8.89 -11.49
C THR A 72 -7.36 -9.61 -10.44
N GLY A 73 -7.88 -9.72 -9.21
CA GLY A 73 -7.15 -10.41 -8.17
C GLY A 73 -7.57 -10.02 -6.76
N VAL A 74 -6.75 -10.44 -5.81
CA VAL A 74 -6.86 -10.12 -4.40
C VAL A 74 -5.55 -9.50 -3.94
N ILE A 75 -5.68 -8.48 -3.10
CA ILE A 75 -4.54 -7.88 -2.42
C ILE A 75 -4.66 -8.12 -0.92
N ALA A 76 -3.53 -8.42 -0.29
CA ALA A 76 -3.41 -8.51 1.16
C ALA A 76 -2.23 -7.67 1.62
N TRP A 77 -2.33 -7.15 2.83
CA TRP A 77 -1.33 -6.25 3.37
C TRP A 77 -1.21 -6.35 4.89
N GLN A 78 -0.04 -6.00 5.39
CA GLN A 78 0.30 -5.97 6.81
C GLN A 78 1.21 -4.79 7.10
N ILE A 79 1.02 -4.17 8.27
CA ILE A 79 1.93 -3.16 8.82
C ILE A 79 2.59 -3.74 10.06
N ASP A 80 3.93 -3.67 10.10
CA ASP A 80 4.73 -4.03 11.27
C ASP A 80 5.46 -2.79 11.82
N ALA A 81 5.56 -2.68 13.14
CA ALA A 81 6.48 -1.74 13.76
C ALA A 81 7.94 -2.16 13.50
N ILE A 82 8.84 -1.19 13.35
CA ILE A 82 10.29 -1.41 13.20
C ILE A 82 11.01 -0.94 14.46
#